data_AF-A0A6A5XTZ3-F1
#
_entry.id   AF-A0A6A5XTZ3-F1
#
_cell.length_a   1.000
_cell.length_b   1.000
_cell.length_c   1.000
_cell.angle_alpha   90.00
_cell.angle_beta   90.00
_cell.angle_gamma   90.00
#
_symmetry.space_group_name_H-M   'P 1'
#
loop_
_entity.id
_entity.type
_entity.pdbx_description
1 polymer ?
#
loop_
_entity_poly.entity_id
_entity_poly.type
_entity_poly.pdbx_seq_one_letter_code
_entity_poly.pdbx_strand_id
1 'polypeptide(L)'
;MSGIEIAGLVLGAIPLVLASLEFYADGIAVTKRYLKFKHDFKSMLVELKTENTMCINSITMLLIGVVKPKEMNDFLEDPCGDKWKDPKFEKKLKERLGTTYESYLDTIREMNNVAIVFKQRLKLNDSGQPQFTDQKTFKEHYKRLKFSIQKSDYGDLMSRLKQSNTALHRMTTQTISLEALQQSSKLHRAQAIPKFNVINDRAHGFYSALRSGWKCPCHANHSVSLRLETRMDDVASDDDSEDSDDESMRDPFHVLFRYSHLHAASPTSPGSPKPWTWEEADVRIVEKQSVPTPAASGPGPKGVRFASQARNAVKAALDPNSNMKPIQDLCAAICTLQQPQREVCLELLATEIAKQKYGVHIYPEKDPPQNPEAWTVKSLRHVLQDSKFTRHDRLRLAVTLASSVLQLHETPWLDDNWSKDQIFFIKRSDKTIYDHPFVSQHFNTTQQSTPTPLPAALTRVIRNQTLFALGVSLIELWYGKHLSELHKLEDGPKDTGDIMNDLMTNYATADRLVDELYSEAGGKYSDAVRRCIRCDFDHRAKSLEDATFQKAVYQGVVNQLKENFDFLY
;
A
#
# COMPACT_ATOMS: atom_id res chain seq x y z
N MET A 1 -23.25 13.74 -32.23
CA MET A 1 -22.18 12.76 -32.36
C MET A 1 -21.33 12.83 -31.11
N SER A 2 -21.07 11.72 -30.44
CA SER A 2 -20.05 11.71 -29.37
C SER A 2 -18.72 12.11 -30.00
N GLY A 3 -17.83 12.78 -29.26
CA GLY A 3 -16.54 13.19 -29.83
C GLY A 3 -15.70 12.01 -30.34
N ILE A 4 -15.95 10.81 -29.82
CA ILE A 4 -15.21 9.58 -30.08
C ILE A 4 -15.63 8.90 -31.38
N GLU A 5 -16.89 9.06 -31.82
CA GLU A 5 -17.35 8.60 -33.15
C GLU A 5 -16.48 9.18 -34.29
N ILE A 6 -15.83 10.32 -34.04
CA ILE A 6 -15.02 11.05 -35.01
C ILE A 6 -13.64 10.41 -35.20
N ALA A 7 -13.10 9.72 -34.19
CA ALA A 7 -11.87 8.93 -34.32
C ALA A 7 -12.06 7.81 -35.35
N GLY A 8 -13.24 7.19 -35.29
CA GLY A 8 -13.74 6.24 -36.27
C GLY A 8 -13.83 6.78 -37.69
N LEU A 9 -14.41 7.97 -37.84
CA LEU A 9 -14.56 8.62 -39.14
C LEU A 9 -13.20 8.95 -39.77
N VAL A 10 -12.21 9.39 -38.99
CA VAL A 10 -10.84 9.63 -39.49
C VAL A 10 -10.17 8.35 -39.96
N LEU A 11 -10.26 7.28 -39.16
CA LEU A 11 -9.73 5.95 -39.48
C LEU A 11 -10.38 5.36 -40.73
N GLY A 12 -11.64 5.68 -41.03
CA GLY A 12 -12.31 5.27 -42.27
C GLY A 12 -12.04 6.20 -43.47
N ALA A 13 -11.94 7.51 -43.25
CA ALA A 13 -11.88 8.49 -44.34
C ALA A 13 -10.51 8.57 -45.03
N ILE A 14 -9.40 8.50 -44.29
CA ILE A 14 -8.04 8.57 -44.86
C ILE A 14 -7.76 7.37 -45.80
N PRO A 15 -8.09 6.11 -45.44
CA PRO A 15 -7.95 4.96 -46.34
C PRO A 15 -8.74 5.09 -47.64
N LEU A 16 -9.94 5.69 -47.61
CA LEU A 16 -10.74 5.92 -48.84
C LEU A 16 -10.05 6.90 -49.79
N VAL A 17 -9.43 7.95 -49.25
CA VAL A 17 -8.63 8.90 -50.03
C VAL A 17 -7.40 8.20 -50.63
N LEU A 18 -6.74 7.34 -49.85
CA LEU A 18 -5.59 6.53 -50.32
C LEU A 18 -5.96 5.61 -51.48
N ALA A 19 -6.99 4.78 -51.32
CA ALA A 19 -7.44 3.83 -52.35
C ALA A 19 -7.81 4.57 -53.66
N SER A 20 -8.41 5.74 -53.55
CA SER A 20 -8.74 6.58 -54.71
C SER A 20 -7.49 7.14 -55.39
N LEU A 21 -6.51 7.63 -54.63
CA LEU A 21 -5.24 8.12 -55.17
C LEU A 21 -4.44 7.01 -55.85
N GLU A 22 -4.45 5.79 -55.31
CA GLU A 22 -3.86 4.59 -55.94
C GLU A 22 -4.51 4.31 -57.29
N PHE A 23 -5.85 4.29 -57.35
CA PHE A 23 -6.60 4.12 -58.60
C PHE A 23 -6.24 5.19 -59.65
N TYR A 24 -6.15 6.47 -59.25
CA TYR A 24 -5.74 7.53 -60.16
C TYR A 24 -4.29 7.37 -60.64
N ALA A 25 -3.37 6.96 -59.77
CA ALA A 25 -1.97 6.74 -60.11
C ALA A 25 -1.79 5.62 -61.15
N ASP A 26 -2.55 4.52 -61.02
CA ASP A 26 -2.53 3.42 -61.98
C ASP A 26 -3.10 3.82 -63.35
N GLY A 27 -4.19 4.57 -63.37
CA GLY A 27 -4.75 5.13 -64.62
C GLY A 27 -3.78 6.09 -65.34
N ILE A 28 -2.99 6.87 -64.59
CA ILE A 28 -1.96 7.76 -65.13
C ILE A 28 -0.82 6.94 -65.75
N ALA A 29 -0.42 5.83 -65.15
CA ALA A 29 0.69 5.00 -65.63
C ALA A 29 0.47 4.42 -67.04
N VAL A 30 -0.79 4.22 -67.43
CA VAL A 30 -1.18 3.69 -68.74
C VAL A 30 -1.09 4.77 -69.85
N THR A 31 -0.97 6.06 -69.50
CA THR A 31 -1.02 7.16 -70.48
C THR A 31 0.32 7.91 -70.61
N LYS A 32 1.08 7.67 -71.69
CA LYS A 32 2.40 8.30 -71.97
C LYS A 32 2.41 9.84 -71.86
N ARG A 33 1.28 10.51 -72.13
CA ARG A 33 1.13 11.98 -72.10
C ARG A 33 1.16 12.59 -70.69
N TYR A 34 0.98 11.78 -69.63
CA TYR A 34 0.78 12.27 -68.26
C TYR A 34 1.85 11.80 -67.27
N LEU A 35 2.93 11.19 -67.75
CA LEU A 35 4.06 10.71 -66.95
C LEU A 35 4.71 11.80 -66.08
N LYS A 36 4.65 13.08 -66.50
CA LYS A 36 5.19 14.21 -65.73
C LYS A 36 4.53 14.39 -64.34
N PHE A 37 3.26 14.00 -64.19
CA PHE A 37 2.50 14.11 -62.93
C PHE A 37 2.60 12.87 -62.05
N LYS A 38 3.16 11.78 -62.58
CA LYS A 38 3.33 10.50 -61.86
C LYS A 38 4.15 10.68 -60.58
N HIS A 39 5.17 11.54 -60.63
CA HIS A 39 6.02 11.81 -59.47
C HIS A 39 5.26 12.49 -58.33
N ASP A 40 4.50 13.55 -58.63
CA ASP A 40 3.76 14.32 -57.61
C ASP A 40 2.65 13.48 -56.95
N PHE A 41 1.93 12.67 -57.73
CA PHE A 41 0.95 11.71 -57.19
C PHE A 41 1.61 10.64 -56.31
N LYS A 42 2.74 10.09 -56.75
CA LYS A 42 3.48 9.09 -55.97
C LYS A 42 4.00 9.67 -54.66
N SER A 43 4.49 10.92 -54.66
CA SER A 43 4.92 11.62 -53.44
C SER A 43 3.75 11.79 -52.47
N MET A 44 2.62 12.31 -52.96
CA MET A 44 1.42 12.50 -52.15
C MET A 44 0.89 11.19 -51.56
N LEU A 45 0.92 10.11 -52.34
CA LEU A 45 0.49 8.77 -51.92
C LEU A 45 1.40 8.23 -50.81
N VAL A 46 2.72 8.38 -50.94
CA VAL A 46 3.67 7.99 -49.89
C VAL A 46 3.43 8.80 -48.62
N GLU A 47 3.29 10.13 -48.73
CA GLU A 47 3.04 11.00 -47.59
C GLU A 47 1.72 10.65 -46.89
N LEU A 48 0.63 10.50 -47.63
CA LEU A 48 -0.67 10.14 -47.05
C LEU A 48 -0.64 8.75 -46.39
N LYS A 49 0.10 7.80 -46.96
CA LYS A 49 0.26 6.45 -46.41
C LYS A 49 1.05 6.45 -45.11
N THR A 50 2.07 7.30 -45.02
CA THR A 50 2.80 7.57 -43.78
C THR A 50 1.86 8.16 -42.74
N GLU A 51 1.09 9.19 -43.09
CA GLU A 51 0.15 9.82 -42.16
C GLU A 51 -0.93 8.84 -41.66
N ASN A 52 -1.48 8.02 -42.55
CA ASN A 52 -2.44 6.99 -42.17
C ASN A 52 -1.87 6.01 -41.15
N THR A 53 -0.64 5.52 -41.39
CA THR A 53 0.07 4.63 -40.47
C THR A 53 0.30 5.29 -39.11
N MET A 54 0.73 6.55 -39.10
CA MET A 54 0.98 7.29 -37.84
C MET A 54 -0.31 7.54 -37.04
N CYS A 55 -1.42 7.79 -37.74
CA CYS A 55 -2.73 7.96 -37.12
C CYS A 55 -3.19 6.64 -36.46
N ILE A 56 -3.12 5.53 -37.20
CA ILE A 56 -3.47 4.19 -36.69
C ILE A 56 -2.60 3.85 -35.47
N ASN A 57 -1.28 4.06 -35.55
CA ASN A 57 -0.37 3.78 -34.44
C ASN A 57 -0.71 4.63 -33.20
N SER A 58 -0.98 5.92 -33.38
CA SER A 58 -1.30 6.82 -32.27
C SER A 58 -2.63 6.45 -31.60
N ILE A 59 -3.66 6.13 -32.38
CA ILE A 59 -4.93 5.64 -31.85
C ILE A 59 -4.73 4.28 -31.16
N THR A 60 -3.96 3.37 -31.74
CA THR A 60 -3.66 2.06 -31.13
C THR A 60 -2.97 2.22 -29.78
N MET A 61 -1.94 3.06 -29.67
CA MET A 61 -1.26 3.37 -28.41
C MET A 61 -2.22 3.91 -27.35
N LEU A 62 -3.17 4.75 -27.74
CA LEU A 62 -4.18 5.29 -26.85
C LEU A 62 -5.10 4.18 -26.32
N LEU A 63 -5.51 3.24 -27.17
CA LEU A 63 -6.44 2.16 -26.83
C LEU A 63 -5.83 1.07 -25.94
N ILE A 64 -4.50 0.89 -25.96
CA ILE A 64 -3.80 -0.09 -25.11
C ILE A 64 -4.07 0.22 -23.63
N GLY A 65 -4.72 -0.71 -22.92
CA GLY A 65 -5.12 -0.56 -21.52
C GLY A 65 -6.52 0.03 -21.31
N VAL A 66 -7.11 0.66 -22.33
CA VAL A 66 -8.52 1.10 -22.34
C VAL A 66 -9.42 -0.04 -22.78
N VAL A 67 -9.02 -0.73 -23.85
CA VAL A 67 -9.75 -1.85 -24.48
C VAL A 67 -9.01 -3.16 -24.19
N LYS A 68 -9.76 -4.27 -24.08
CA LYS A 68 -9.16 -5.59 -23.89
C LYS A 68 -8.39 -6.02 -25.16
N PRO A 69 -7.26 -6.72 -25.05
CA PRO A 69 -6.47 -7.14 -26.22
C PRO A 69 -7.29 -7.92 -27.27
N LYS A 70 -8.23 -8.76 -26.83
CA LYS A 70 -9.10 -9.56 -27.70
C LYS A 70 -10.12 -8.73 -28.51
N GLU A 71 -10.45 -7.54 -28.02
CA GLU A 71 -11.43 -6.64 -28.64
C GLU A 71 -10.74 -5.56 -29.50
N MET A 72 -9.40 -5.45 -29.46
CA MET A 72 -8.63 -4.42 -30.16
C MET A 72 -8.83 -4.46 -31.68
N ASN A 73 -8.82 -5.65 -32.28
CA ASN A 73 -9.01 -5.82 -33.71
C ASN A 73 -10.40 -5.32 -34.14
N ASP A 74 -11.43 -5.58 -33.35
CA ASP A 74 -12.80 -5.13 -33.65
C ASP A 74 -12.90 -3.60 -33.71
N PHE A 75 -12.14 -2.87 -32.88
CA PHE A 75 -12.10 -1.40 -32.93
C PHE A 75 -11.38 -0.88 -34.18
N LEU A 76 -10.32 -1.56 -34.63
CA LEU A 76 -9.55 -1.14 -35.81
C LEU A 76 -10.21 -1.55 -37.13
N GLU A 77 -10.91 -2.68 -37.17
CA GLU A 77 -11.61 -3.20 -38.36
C GLU A 77 -12.97 -2.54 -38.59
N ASP A 78 -13.67 -2.12 -37.53
CA ASP A 78 -14.90 -1.33 -37.61
C ASP A 78 -14.76 0.01 -36.88
N PRO A 79 -14.06 1.00 -37.49
CA PRO A 79 -13.81 2.27 -36.84
C PRO A 79 -15.09 3.06 -36.53
N CYS A 80 -16.19 2.83 -37.25
CA CYS A 80 -17.46 3.54 -37.04
C CYS A 80 -18.53 2.69 -36.33
N GLY A 81 -18.13 1.55 -35.77
CA GLY A 81 -19.03 0.58 -35.14
C GLY A 81 -19.64 1.07 -33.83
N ASP A 82 -20.69 0.39 -33.38
CA ASP A 82 -21.40 0.75 -32.15
C ASP A 82 -20.54 0.64 -30.87
N LYS A 83 -19.43 -0.10 -30.93
CA LYS A 83 -18.45 -0.18 -29.83
C LYS A 83 -17.79 1.17 -29.52
N TRP A 84 -17.63 2.04 -30.51
CA TRP A 84 -17.10 3.40 -30.33
C TRP A 84 -18.09 4.32 -29.61
N LYS A 85 -19.37 3.92 -29.51
CA LYS A 85 -20.45 4.66 -28.84
C LYS A 85 -20.72 4.17 -27.42
N ASP A 86 -19.99 3.15 -26.93
CA ASP A 86 -20.20 2.62 -25.58
C ASP A 86 -19.84 3.66 -24.51
N PRO A 87 -20.78 4.05 -23.63
CA PRO A 87 -20.51 4.99 -22.53
C PRO A 87 -19.38 4.53 -21.59
N LYS A 88 -19.19 3.20 -21.42
CA LYS A 88 -18.10 2.66 -20.58
C LYS A 88 -16.75 2.89 -21.23
N PHE A 89 -16.67 2.76 -22.56
CA PHE A 89 -15.46 3.06 -23.32
C PHE A 89 -15.14 4.55 -23.24
N GLU A 90 -16.13 5.42 -23.44
CA GLU A 90 -15.97 6.87 -23.32
C GLU A 90 -15.45 7.29 -21.94
N LYS A 91 -16.00 6.71 -20.87
CA LYS A 91 -15.53 6.99 -19.50
C LYS A 91 -14.05 6.65 -19.32
N LYS A 92 -13.62 5.46 -19.73
CA LYS A 92 -12.21 5.04 -19.63
C LYS A 92 -11.28 5.91 -20.49
N LEU A 93 -11.74 6.32 -21.66
CA LEU A 93 -10.97 7.20 -22.54
C LEU A 93 -10.79 8.60 -21.92
N LYS A 94 -11.84 9.13 -21.29
CA LYS A 94 -11.77 10.39 -20.51
C LYS A 94 -10.82 10.27 -19.34
N GLU A 95 -10.85 9.17 -18.60
CA GLU A 95 -9.92 8.90 -17.50
C GLU A 95 -8.47 8.87 -17.98
N ARG A 96 -8.20 8.24 -19.13
CA ARG A 96 -6.85 8.16 -19.69
C ARG A 96 -6.35 9.51 -20.20
N LEU A 97 -7.13 10.22 -21.01
CA LEU A 97 -6.73 11.51 -21.60
C LEU A 97 -6.75 12.66 -20.59
N GLY A 98 -7.51 12.54 -19.50
CA GLY A 98 -7.60 13.56 -18.45
C GLY A 98 -7.93 14.94 -19.01
N THR A 99 -7.11 15.93 -18.67
CA THR A 99 -7.27 17.33 -19.08
C THR A 99 -7.06 17.55 -20.58
N THR A 100 -6.45 16.61 -21.30
CA THR A 100 -6.20 16.72 -22.76
C THR A 100 -7.36 16.22 -23.60
N TYR A 101 -8.41 15.66 -22.99
CA TYR A 101 -9.51 15.01 -23.69
C TYR A 101 -10.16 15.89 -24.76
N GLU A 102 -10.55 17.12 -24.43
CA GLU A 102 -11.22 18.02 -25.39
C GLU A 102 -10.30 18.41 -26.55
N SER A 103 -9.05 18.79 -26.27
CA SER A 103 -8.05 19.13 -27.29
C SER A 103 -7.74 17.94 -28.21
N TYR A 104 -7.76 16.72 -27.68
CA TYR A 104 -7.57 15.50 -28.45
C TYR A 104 -8.71 15.30 -29.45
N LEU A 105 -9.96 15.46 -28.99
CA LEU A 105 -11.14 15.35 -29.84
C LEU A 105 -11.20 16.44 -30.92
N ASP A 106 -10.84 17.68 -30.57
CA ASP A 106 -10.77 18.79 -31.54
C ASP A 106 -9.73 18.53 -32.64
N THR A 107 -8.59 17.94 -32.29
CA THR A 107 -7.56 17.55 -33.26
C THR A 107 -8.07 16.45 -34.21
N ILE A 108 -8.81 15.46 -33.69
CA ILE A 108 -9.45 14.42 -34.50
C ILE A 108 -10.51 15.01 -35.44
N ARG A 109 -11.33 15.95 -34.95
CA ARG A 109 -12.33 16.67 -35.77
C ARG A 109 -11.67 17.39 -36.94
N GLU A 110 -10.55 18.06 -36.69
CA GLU A 110 -9.79 18.74 -37.73
C GLU A 110 -9.25 17.76 -38.79
N MET A 111 -8.71 16.61 -38.37
CA MET A 111 -8.27 15.57 -39.31
C MET A 111 -9.42 15.05 -40.19
N ASN A 112 -10.60 14.85 -39.60
CA ASN A 112 -11.78 14.41 -40.34
C ASN A 112 -12.21 15.48 -41.37
N ASN A 113 -12.23 16.75 -40.98
CA ASN A 113 -12.54 17.85 -41.87
C ASN A 113 -11.56 17.91 -43.05
N VAL A 114 -10.26 17.77 -42.78
CA VAL A 114 -9.23 17.71 -43.84
C VAL A 114 -9.46 16.52 -44.78
N ALA A 115 -9.80 15.34 -44.26
CA ALA A 115 -10.09 14.16 -45.07
C ALA A 115 -11.34 14.36 -45.96
N ILE A 116 -12.40 14.99 -45.44
CA ILE A 116 -13.60 15.35 -46.19
C ILE A 116 -13.26 16.32 -47.33
N VAL A 117 -12.46 17.35 -47.07
CA VAL A 117 -12.03 18.30 -48.11
C VAL A 117 -11.17 17.60 -49.17
N PHE A 118 -10.29 16.67 -48.77
CA PHE A 118 -9.53 15.81 -49.69
C PHE A 118 -10.47 15.03 -50.61
N LYS A 119 -11.49 14.36 -50.04
CA LYS A 119 -12.50 13.59 -50.76
C LYS A 119 -13.27 14.43 -51.78
N GLN A 120 -13.69 15.64 -51.38
CA GLN A 120 -14.40 16.59 -52.24
C GLN A 120 -13.54 17.06 -53.42
N ARG A 121 -12.25 17.37 -53.19
CA ARG A 121 -11.33 17.81 -54.26
C ARG A 121 -10.98 16.70 -55.23
N LEU A 122 -10.93 15.45 -54.75
CA LEU A 122 -10.80 14.26 -55.59
C LEU A 122 -12.12 13.86 -56.29
N LYS A 123 -13.23 14.55 -55.99
CA LYS A 123 -14.56 14.30 -56.55
C LYS A 123 -15.04 12.86 -56.34
N LEU A 124 -14.77 12.32 -55.16
CA LEU A 124 -15.24 10.99 -54.77
C LEU A 124 -16.72 11.04 -54.37
N ASN A 125 -17.46 9.97 -54.63
CA ASN A 125 -18.84 9.83 -54.17
C ASN A 125 -18.92 9.55 -52.66
N ASP A 126 -20.13 9.45 -52.10
CA ASP A 126 -20.32 9.22 -50.66
C ASP A 126 -19.68 7.91 -50.16
N SER A 127 -19.56 6.89 -51.01
CA SER A 127 -18.86 5.63 -50.74
C SER A 127 -17.34 5.72 -50.86
N GLY A 128 -16.77 6.89 -51.17
CA GLY A 128 -15.32 7.08 -51.32
C GLY A 128 -14.75 6.51 -52.62
N GLN A 129 -15.60 6.19 -53.59
CA GLN A 129 -15.18 5.67 -54.89
C GLN A 129 -15.08 6.79 -55.94
N PRO A 130 -14.17 6.66 -56.91
CA PRO A 130 -14.14 7.51 -58.10
C PRO A 130 -15.48 7.44 -58.84
N GLN A 131 -15.95 8.56 -59.40
CA GLN A 131 -17.23 8.65 -60.14
C GLN A 131 -17.24 7.88 -61.49
N PHE A 132 -16.21 7.09 -61.80
CA PHE A 132 -16.10 6.37 -63.07
C PHE A 132 -15.28 5.09 -62.87
N THR A 133 -15.57 4.07 -63.67
CA THR A 133 -14.93 2.75 -63.60
C THR A 133 -14.31 2.29 -64.92
N ASP A 134 -14.54 2.99 -66.04
CA ASP A 134 -14.05 2.58 -67.37
C ASP A 134 -12.89 3.45 -67.93
N GLN A 135 -12.08 2.84 -68.78
CA GLN A 135 -10.84 3.43 -69.31
C GLN A 135 -11.07 4.53 -70.37
N LYS A 136 -12.23 4.59 -71.03
CA LYS A 136 -12.57 5.64 -72.00
C LYS A 136 -13.03 6.92 -71.28
N THR A 137 -13.80 6.82 -70.20
CA THR A 137 -14.19 7.99 -69.37
C THR A 137 -13.04 8.56 -68.55
N PHE A 138 -12.01 7.77 -68.21
CA PHE A 138 -10.81 8.26 -67.52
C PHE A 138 -10.19 9.49 -68.22
N LYS A 139 -10.15 9.55 -69.56
CA LYS A 139 -9.56 10.70 -70.29
C LYS A 139 -10.34 12.01 -70.10
N GLU A 140 -11.66 11.95 -70.02
CA GLU A 140 -12.53 13.13 -69.85
C GLU A 140 -12.53 13.60 -68.40
N HIS A 141 -12.61 12.67 -67.45
CA HIS A 141 -12.52 12.96 -66.03
C HIS A 141 -11.12 13.42 -65.62
N TYR A 142 -10.06 12.87 -66.23
CA TYR A 142 -8.68 13.30 -66.00
C TYR A 142 -8.44 14.75 -66.42
N LYS A 143 -9.07 15.24 -67.52
CA LYS A 143 -8.99 16.67 -67.87
C LYS A 143 -9.58 17.55 -66.77
N ARG A 144 -10.70 17.15 -66.16
CA ARG A 144 -11.33 17.85 -65.03
C ARG A 144 -10.50 17.75 -63.73
N LEU A 145 -9.85 16.61 -63.51
CA LEU A 145 -8.96 16.38 -62.37
C LEU A 145 -7.67 17.21 -62.49
N LYS A 146 -7.10 17.31 -63.69
CA LYS A 146 -5.92 18.13 -64.01
C LYS A 146 -6.11 19.61 -63.68
N PHE A 147 -7.31 20.17 -63.82
CA PHE A 147 -7.61 21.55 -63.43
C PHE A 147 -7.81 21.73 -61.92
N SER A 148 -8.06 20.64 -61.18
CA SER A 148 -8.33 20.64 -59.74
C SER A 148 -7.13 20.18 -58.90
N ILE A 149 -6.03 19.75 -59.54
CA ILE A 149 -4.84 19.20 -58.89
C ILE A 149 -3.61 19.98 -59.35
N GLN A 150 -3.42 21.17 -58.77
CA GLN A 150 -2.10 21.78 -58.68
C GLN A 150 -1.43 21.39 -57.36
N LYS A 151 -0.10 21.28 -57.35
CA LYS A 151 0.70 20.91 -56.16
C LYS A 151 0.45 21.84 -54.96
N SER A 152 0.16 23.11 -55.23
CA SER A 152 -0.22 24.12 -54.23
C SER A 152 -1.52 23.80 -53.50
N ASP A 153 -2.47 23.15 -54.18
CA ASP A 153 -3.81 22.97 -53.64
C ASP A 153 -3.78 21.89 -52.54
N TYR A 154 -3.14 20.76 -52.77
CA TYR A 154 -3.07 19.66 -51.81
C TYR A 154 -1.95 19.80 -50.78
N GLY A 155 -0.98 20.68 -51.04
CA GLY A 155 0.12 20.96 -50.10
C GLY A 155 -0.40 21.46 -48.75
N ASP A 156 -1.37 22.37 -48.74
CA ASP A 156 -1.99 22.88 -47.51
C ASP A 156 -2.72 21.78 -46.73
N LEU A 157 -3.54 20.98 -47.41
CA LEU A 157 -4.28 19.88 -46.78
C LEU A 157 -3.34 18.83 -46.18
N MET A 158 -2.27 18.47 -46.91
CA MET A 158 -1.26 17.54 -46.42
C MET A 158 -0.52 18.11 -45.20
N SER A 159 -0.19 19.41 -45.22
CA SER A 159 0.45 20.10 -44.09
C SER A 159 -0.43 20.10 -42.85
N ARG A 160 -1.73 20.43 -43.00
CA ARG A 160 -2.70 20.42 -41.90
C ARG A 160 -2.94 19.02 -41.34
N LEU A 161 -3.00 18.00 -42.21
CA LEU A 161 -3.10 16.60 -41.78
C LEU A 161 -1.87 16.20 -40.95
N LYS A 162 -0.66 16.47 -41.46
CA LYS A 162 0.61 16.22 -40.75
C LYS A 162 0.68 16.90 -39.40
N GLN A 163 0.31 18.18 -39.34
CA GLN A 163 0.32 18.96 -38.12
C GLN A 163 -0.64 18.37 -37.07
N SER A 164 -1.85 18.02 -37.49
CA SER A 164 -2.87 17.42 -36.61
C SER A 164 -2.43 16.05 -36.11
N ASN A 165 -1.90 15.22 -37.00
CA ASN A 165 -1.41 13.88 -36.65
C ASN A 165 -0.21 13.93 -35.69
N THR A 166 0.71 14.88 -35.91
CA THR A 166 1.85 15.14 -35.00
C THR A 166 1.37 15.58 -33.62
N ALA A 167 0.37 16.47 -33.57
CA ALA A 167 -0.22 16.91 -32.30
C ALA A 167 -0.89 15.74 -31.57
N LEU A 168 -1.66 14.92 -32.29
CA LEU A 168 -2.35 13.74 -31.77
C LEU A 168 -1.37 12.70 -31.22
N HIS A 169 -0.30 12.40 -31.97
CA HIS A 169 0.78 11.53 -31.52
C HIS A 169 1.44 12.07 -30.25
N ARG A 170 1.81 13.36 -30.24
CA ARG A 170 2.48 14.00 -29.09
C ARG A 170 1.61 13.95 -27.83
N MET A 171 0.33 14.30 -27.93
CA MET A 171 -0.60 14.23 -26.80
C MET A 171 -0.76 12.79 -26.29
N THR A 172 -0.84 11.81 -27.20
CA THR A 172 -0.91 10.38 -26.83
C THR A 172 0.33 9.95 -26.03
N THR A 173 1.52 10.21 -26.57
CA THR A 173 2.79 9.79 -25.95
C THR A 173 3.02 10.49 -24.61
N GLN A 174 2.69 11.80 -24.51
CA GLN A 174 2.77 12.54 -23.25
C GLN A 174 1.82 11.98 -22.20
N THR A 175 0.58 11.67 -22.58
CA THR A 175 -0.41 11.07 -21.67
C THR A 175 0.05 9.72 -21.14
N ILE A 176 0.54 8.83 -22.01
CA ILE A 176 1.06 7.51 -21.62
C ILE A 176 2.28 7.65 -20.69
N SER A 177 3.17 8.60 -21.00
CA SER A 177 4.36 8.85 -20.18
C SER A 177 3.98 9.39 -18.79
N LEU A 178 3.01 10.31 -18.71
CA LEU A 178 2.48 10.81 -17.44
C LEU A 178 1.79 9.72 -16.64
N GLU A 179 1.02 8.84 -17.28
CA GLU A 179 0.40 7.68 -16.63
C GLU A 179 1.47 6.74 -16.05
N ALA A 180 2.52 6.43 -16.80
CA ALA A 180 3.64 5.61 -16.32
C ALA A 180 4.39 6.26 -15.15
N LEU A 181 4.61 7.58 -15.20
CA LEU A 181 5.23 8.34 -14.12
C LEU A 181 4.34 8.44 -12.88
N GLN A 182 3.03 8.53 -13.05
CA GLN A 182 2.08 8.48 -11.94
C GLN A 182 2.02 7.09 -11.31
N GLN A 183 2.07 6.03 -12.11
CA GLN A 183 2.16 4.66 -11.61
C GLN A 183 3.48 4.41 -10.87
N SER A 184 4.61 4.89 -11.39
CA SER A 184 5.91 4.78 -10.72
C SER A 184 5.97 5.63 -9.44
N SER A 185 5.36 6.82 -9.43
CA SER A 185 5.20 7.66 -8.24
C SER A 185 4.30 7.00 -7.19
N LYS A 186 3.21 6.33 -7.60
CA LYS A 186 2.36 5.54 -6.71
C LYS A 186 3.12 4.34 -6.13
N LEU A 187 3.95 3.66 -6.93
CA LEU A 187 4.87 2.63 -6.45
C LEU A 187 5.90 3.18 -5.46
N HIS A 188 6.44 4.39 -5.70
CA HIS A 188 7.34 5.05 -4.76
C HIS A 188 6.66 5.51 -3.46
N ARG A 189 5.40 5.98 -3.53
CA ARG A 189 4.58 6.27 -2.34
C ARG A 189 4.21 4.99 -1.59
N ALA A 190 3.97 3.89 -2.29
CA ALA A 190 3.82 2.56 -1.69
C ALA A 190 5.15 2.00 -1.12
N GLN A 191 6.29 2.64 -1.38
CA GLN A 191 7.59 2.37 -0.75
C GLN A 191 7.92 3.32 0.40
N ALA A 192 7.09 4.30 0.72
CA ALA A 192 7.24 5.07 1.94
C ALA A 192 7.02 4.12 3.12
N ILE A 193 8.07 3.93 3.91
CA ILE A 193 8.08 2.97 5.01
C ILE A 193 7.24 3.60 6.13
N PRO A 194 6.39 2.83 6.82
CA PRO A 194 5.79 3.27 8.07
C PRO A 194 6.87 3.74 9.04
N LYS A 195 6.57 4.74 9.89
CA LYS A 195 7.51 5.24 10.92
C LYS A 195 7.67 4.23 12.08
N PHE A 196 8.15 3.02 11.80
CA PHE A 196 8.27 1.94 12.80
C PHE A 196 9.11 2.34 14.01
N ASN A 197 10.18 3.12 13.82
CA ASN A 197 10.99 3.65 14.93
C ASN A 197 10.17 4.56 15.87
N VAL A 198 9.28 5.39 15.33
CA VAL A 198 8.40 6.25 16.16
C VAL A 198 7.42 5.40 16.95
N ILE A 199 6.88 4.33 16.35
CA ILE A 199 6.01 3.38 17.05
C ILE A 199 6.78 2.65 18.16
N ASN A 200 8.02 2.24 17.86
CA ASN A 200 8.93 1.57 18.78
C ASN A 200 9.29 2.43 20.00
N ASP A 201 9.73 3.68 19.77
CA ASP A 201 10.04 4.65 20.82
C ASP A 201 8.83 4.89 21.74
N ARG A 202 7.63 4.97 21.16
CA ARG A 202 6.38 5.13 21.93
C ARG A 202 6.03 3.88 22.72
N ALA A 203 6.27 2.69 22.19
CA ALA A 203 6.05 1.43 22.90
C ALA A 203 7.00 1.31 24.11
N HIS A 204 8.26 1.74 23.99
CA HIS A 204 9.19 1.92 25.10
C HIS A 204 8.68 2.96 26.11
N GLY A 205 8.26 4.13 25.62
CA GLY A 205 7.57 5.20 26.37
C GLY A 205 6.49 4.66 27.27
N PHE A 206 5.58 3.93 26.64
CA PHE A 206 4.42 3.35 27.27
C PHE A 206 4.79 2.32 28.34
N TYR A 207 5.69 1.37 28.05
CA TYR A 207 6.12 0.38 29.03
C TYR A 207 6.78 1.03 30.26
N SER A 208 7.67 2.01 30.03
CA SER A 208 8.33 2.75 31.10
C SER A 208 7.32 3.48 31.98
N ALA A 209 6.33 4.13 31.37
CA ALA A 209 5.25 4.80 32.09
C ALA A 209 4.45 3.82 32.94
N LEU A 210 4.01 2.68 32.37
CA LEU A 210 3.32 1.63 33.11
C LEU A 210 4.12 1.14 34.32
N ARG A 211 5.42 0.85 34.13
CA ARG A 211 6.30 0.41 35.22
C ARG A 211 6.35 1.40 36.38
N SER A 212 6.26 2.70 36.09
CA SER A 212 6.21 3.74 37.12
C SER A 212 4.80 3.96 37.70
N GLY A 213 3.74 3.57 36.98
CA GLY A 213 2.34 3.83 37.33
C GLY A 213 1.72 2.79 38.28
N TRP A 214 2.28 1.59 38.39
CA TRP A 214 1.82 0.57 39.32
C TRP A 214 2.48 0.75 40.69
N LYS A 215 1.91 1.63 41.53
CA LYS A 215 2.40 1.93 42.90
C LYS A 215 1.48 1.40 44.01
N CYS A 216 0.54 0.51 43.69
CA CYS A 216 -0.41 0.00 44.67
C CYS A 216 0.32 -0.86 45.73
N PRO A 217 -0.16 -0.89 46.99
CA PRO A 217 0.27 -1.87 47.98
C PRO A 217 -0.38 -3.24 47.78
N CYS A 218 -1.08 -3.45 46.66
CA CYS A 218 -1.89 -4.62 46.44
C CYS A 218 -1.02 -5.82 46.00
N HIS A 219 -1.16 -6.97 46.68
CA HIS A 219 -0.47 -8.23 46.33
C HIS A 219 -1.07 -8.92 45.08
N ALA A 220 -1.76 -8.17 44.23
CA ALA A 220 -2.27 -8.66 42.97
C ALA A 220 -1.13 -8.81 41.95
N ASN A 221 -1.34 -9.58 40.89
CA ASN A 221 -0.57 -9.55 39.67
C ASN A 221 -1.32 -8.69 38.66
N HIS A 222 -0.72 -7.56 38.28
CA HIS A 222 -1.20 -6.71 37.20
C HIS A 222 -0.51 -7.13 35.91
N SER A 223 -1.31 -7.37 34.88
CA SER A 223 -0.79 -7.49 33.52
C SER A 223 -1.44 -6.50 32.59
N VAL A 224 -0.67 -6.06 31.61
CA VAL A 224 -1.16 -5.25 30.49
C VAL A 224 -0.90 -6.03 29.22
N SER A 225 -1.93 -6.20 28.40
CA SER A 225 -1.86 -6.84 27.10
C SER A 225 -1.99 -5.79 26.01
N LEU A 226 -0.95 -5.60 25.21
CA LEU A 226 -0.92 -4.68 24.07
C LEU A 226 -1.40 -5.42 22.81
N ARG A 227 -2.39 -4.87 22.10
CA ARG A 227 -2.86 -5.45 20.84
C ARG A 227 -1.80 -5.30 19.75
N LEU A 228 -1.57 -6.37 19.01
CA LEU A 228 -0.74 -6.38 17.82
C LEU A 228 -1.57 -5.98 16.59
N GLU A 229 -1.10 -4.98 15.86
CA GLU A 229 -1.79 -4.40 14.70
C GLU A 229 -0.79 -4.13 13.57
N THR A 230 -1.25 -4.03 12.33
CA THR A 230 -0.35 -3.88 11.17
C THR A 230 0.29 -2.50 11.08
N ARG A 231 -0.47 -1.43 11.40
CA ARG A 231 -0.03 -0.01 11.44
C ARG A 231 0.81 0.41 10.22
N MET A 232 0.50 -0.13 9.04
CA MET A 232 1.22 0.15 7.80
C MET A 232 0.83 1.50 7.16
N ASP A 233 -0.27 2.11 7.64
CA ASP A 233 -0.78 3.39 7.13
C ASP A 233 -0.22 4.61 7.90
N ASP A 234 0.60 4.39 8.94
CA ASP A 234 1.39 5.42 9.65
C ASP A 234 2.63 5.80 8.82
N VAL A 235 2.40 6.29 7.60
CA VAL A 235 3.42 6.57 6.58
C VAL A 235 4.08 7.92 6.83
N ALA A 236 5.40 8.01 6.64
CA ALA A 236 6.07 9.31 6.56
C ALA A 236 5.56 10.08 5.34
N SER A 237 4.79 11.15 5.56
CA SER A 237 4.42 12.05 4.49
C SER A 237 5.50 13.14 4.36
N ASP A 238 6.01 13.35 3.15
CA ASP A 238 6.85 14.51 2.81
C ASP A 238 6.00 15.80 2.68
N ASP A 239 4.67 15.68 2.76
CA ASP A 239 3.67 16.73 2.53
C ASP A 239 3.01 17.22 3.83
N ASP A 240 3.42 16.68 4.98
CA ASP A 240 3.20 17.33 6.27
C ASP A 240 4.05 18.59 6.24
N SER A 241 3.39 19.69 5.86
CA SER A 241 3.91 21.04 5.88
C SER A 241 4.90 21.22 7.04
N GLU A 242 6.02 21.89 6.80
CA GLU A 242 7.00 22.34 7.81
C GLU A 242 6.38 23.11 9.01
N ASP A 243 5.05 23.33 9.00
CA ASP A 243 4.23 24.02 9.99
C ASP A 243 3.26 23.12 10.80
N SER A 244 3.18 21.81 10.55
CA SER A 244 2.39 20.88 11.38
C SER A 244 3.30 19.99 12.22
N ASP A 245 3.66 20.47 13.41
CA ASP A 245 4.37 19.73 14.49
C ASP A 245 3.62 18.47 15.00
N ASP A 246 2.61 17.97 14.30
CA ASP A 246 1.82 16.83 14.71
C ASP A 246 2.46 15.54 14.19
N GLU A 247 3.63 15.20 14.73
CA GLU A 247 4.18 13.84 14.63
C GLU A 247 3.32 12.83 15.41
N SER A 248 1.99 12.99 15.50
CA SER A 248 1.13 12.10 16.26
C SER A 248 0.87 10.82 15.46
N MET A 249 1.07 9.66 16.10
CA MET A 249 0.65 8.36 15.58
C MET A 249 -0.86 8.42 15.30
N ARG A 250 -1.28 8.00 14.11
CA ARG A 250 -2.66 8.15 13.66
C ARG A 250 -3.63 7.38 14.55
N ASP A 251 -3.23 6.16 14.92
CA ASP A 251 -4.05 5.23 15.70
C ASP A 251 -3.50 5.05 17.13
N PRO A 252 -4.33 5.06 18.19
CA PRO A 252 -3.89 4.80 19.56
C PRO A 252 -3.46 3.33 19.75
N PHE A 253 -2.64 3.05 20.77
CA PHE A 253 -2.39 1.67 21.22
C PHE A 253 -3.61 1.11 21.94
N HIS A 254 -4.15 0.00 21.45
CA HIS A 254 -5.26 -0.66 22.11
C HIS A 254 -4.74 -1.67 23.15
N VAL A 255 -5.21 -1.57 24.39
CA VAL A 255 -4.69 -2.36 25.52
C VAL A 255 -5.79 -2.97 26.38
N LEU A 256 -5.46 -4.12 26.98
CA LEU A 256 -6.26 -4.75 28.02
C LEU A 256 -5.47 -4.77 29.33
N PHE A 257 -6.01 -4.12 30.35
CA PHE A 257 -5.55 -4.27 31.71
C PHE A 257 -6.18 -5.51 32.31
N ARG A 258 -5.42 -6.23 33.15
CA ARG A 258 -5.92 -7.37 33.91
C ARG A 258 -5.47 -7.31 35.35
N TYR A 259 -6.41 -7.62 36.24
CA TYR A 259 -6.18 -7.79 37.66
C TYR A 259 -6.37 -9.27 38.04
N SER A 260 -5.38 -9.86 38.71
CA SER A 260 -5.43 -11.24 39.19
C SER A 260 -4.78 -11.35 40.57
N HIS A 261 -5.29 -12.17 41.49
CA HIS A 261 -4.59 -12.43 42.76
C HIS A 261 -3.66 -13.63 42.62
N LEU A 262 -2.41 -13.52 43.11
CA LEU A 262 -1.54 -14.67 43.32
C LEU A 262 -2.06 -15.45 44.54
N HIS A 263 -2.39 -16.73 44.35
CA HIS A 263 -2.79 -17.69 45.39
C HIS A 263 -3.96 -17.30 46.31
N ALA A 264 -5.19 -17.65 45.90
CA ALA A 264 -6.18 -18.17 46.86
C ALA A 264 -5.95 -19.70 47.01
N ALA A 265 -4.82 -20.09 47.61
CA ALA A 265 -4.55 -21.49 47.97
C ALA A 265 -4.99 -21.82 49.41
N SER A 266 -5.86 -20.99 50.01
CA SER A 266 -6.50 -21.29 51.30
C SER A 266 -7.94 -20.75 51.29
N PRO A 267 -8.97 -21.59 51.46
CA PRO A 267 -10.37 -21.19 51.39
C PRO A 267 -10.91 -20.54 52.68
N THR A 268 -10.07 -19.94 53.52
CA THR A 268 -10.43 -19.56 54.89
C THR A 268 -10.68 -18.07 55.14
N SER A 269 -10.87 -17.26 54.10
CA SER A 269 -11.41 -15.89 54.29
C SER A 269 -12.29 -15.47 53.11
N PRO A 270 -13.62 -15.55 53.24
CA PRO A 270 -14.51 -14.93 52.26
C PRO A 270 -14.53 -13.42 52.50
N GLY A 271 -14.19 -12.62 51.47
CA GLY A 271 -14.70 -11.23 51.43
C GLY A 271 -13.71 -10.07 51.28
N SER A 272 -12.62 -10.19 50.51
CA SER A 272 -12.16 -8.99 49.79
C SER A 272 -12.70 -9.06 48.35
N PRO A 273 -13.59 -8.15 47.93
CA PRO A 273 -14.08 -8.13 46.55
C PRO A 273 -12.92 -7.81 45.60
N LYS A 274 -12.77 -8.57 44.51
CA LYS A 274 -11.90 -8.16 43.40
C LYS A 274 -12.45 -6.83 42.87
N PRO A 275 -11.66 -5.75 42.82
CA PRO A 275 -12.18 -4.45 42.42
C PRO A 275 -12.54 -4.41 40.92
N TRP A 276 -11.83 -5.17 40.10
CA TRP A 276 -12.05 -5.37 38.67
C TRP A 276 -11.27 -6.60 38.20
N THR A 277 -11.48 -7.05 36.96
CA THR A 277 -10.78 -8.21 36.39
C THR A 277 -10.18 -7.91 35.02
N TRP A 278 -10.94 -7.25 34.15
CA TRP A 278 -10.49 -6.76 32.85
C TRP A 278 -10.95 -5.32 32.65
N GLU A 279 -10.10 -4.51 32.02
CA GLU A 279 -10.45 -3.17 31.54
C GLU A 279 -9.81 -2.96 30.18
N GLU A 280 -10.58 -2.41 29.23
CA GLU A 280 -10.16 -2.16 27.84
C GLU A 280 -10.00 -0.66 27.64
N ALA A 281 -8.93 -0.24 26.97
CA ALA A 281 -8.63 1.17 26.78
C ALA A 281 -7.78 1.42 25.53
N ASP A 282 -7.92 2.63 24.99
CA ASP A 282 -7.04 3.17 23.97
C ASP A 282 -6.01 4.11 24.60
N VAL A 283 -4.75 3.98 24.21
CA VAL A 283 -3.64 4.73 24.78
C VAL A 283 -2.97 5.59 23.73
N ARG A 284 -2.90 6.90 23.97
CA ARG A 284 -2.13 7.85 23.16
C ARG A 284 -0.88 8.28 23.89
N ILE A 285 0.26 8.14 23.22
CA ILE A 285 1.55 8.63 23.70
C ILE A 285 1.78 10.01 23.07
N VAL A 286 1.84 11.02 23.91
CA VAL A 286 2.00 12.42 23.51
C VAL A 286 3.38 12.89 23.93
N GLU A 287 4.12 13.47 23.01
CA GLU A 287 5.39 14.10 23.33
C GLU A 287 5.15 15.45 24.01
N LYS A 288 5.70 15.64 25.21
CA LYS A 288 5.66 16.93 25.91
C LYS A 288 6.92 17.71 25.57
N GLN A 289 6.78 18.68 24.68
CA GLN A 289 7.83 19.67 24.45
C GLN A 289 8.15 20.41 25.76
N SER A 290 9.43 20.55 26.07
CA SER A 290 9.86 21.41 27.16
C SER A 290 9.50 22.85 26.79
N VAL A 291 8.59 23.47 27.54
CA VAL A 291 8.33 24.91 27.40
C VAL A 291 9.68 25.62 27.57
N PRO A 292 10.18 26.35 26.57
CA PRO A 292 11.40 27.11 26.76
C PRO A 292 11.14 28.12 27.88
N THR A 293 11.89 27.99 28.97
CA THR A 293 11.95 28.98 30.04
C THR A 293 12.07 30.35 29.37
N PRO A 294 11.24 31.36 29.70
CA PRO A 294 11.36 32.66 29.10
C PRO A 294 12.71 33.25 29.52
N ALA A 295 13.72 33.03 28.68
CA ALA A 295 14.99 33.72 28.77
C ALA A 295 14.67 35.21 28.61
N ALA A 296 15.11 36.00 29.58
CA ALA A 296 14.93 37.45 29.60
C ALA A 296 15.21 38.04 28.22
N SER A 297 14.20 38.69 27.65
CA SER A 297 14.23 39.27 26.32
C SER A 297 15.30 40.36 26.24
N GLY A 298 16.44 40.03 25.62
CA GLY A 298 17.36 41.03 25.06
C GLY A 298 16.73 41.70 23.82
N PRO A 299 17.06 42.96 23.51
CA PRO A 299 16.43 43.71 22.43
C PRO A 299 17.02 43.30 21.08
N GLY A 300 16.39 42.30 20.43
CA GLY A 300 16.64 41.92 19.04
C GLY A 300 15.51 42.39 18.10
N PRO A 301 15.76 42.51 16.79
CA PRO A 301 14.87 43.20 15.86
C PRO A 301 13.55 42.44 15.67
N LYS A 302 12.45 43.21 15.62
CA LYS A 302 11.07 42.74 15.62
C LYS A 302 10.71 42.00 14.31
N GLY A 303 10.82 40.68 14.31
CA GLY A 303 10.14 39.78 13.37
C GLY A 303 8.81 39.30 13.95
N VAL A 304 7.74 39.36 13.14
CA VAL A 304 6.34 39.08 13.52
C VAL A 304 6.15 37.57 13.82
N ARG A 305 6.05 37.20 15.11
CA ARG A 305 5.80 35.82 15.61
C ARG A 305 4.34 35.51 15.96
N PHE A 306 3.39 36.40 15.61
CA PHE A 306 2.02 36.32 16.13
C PHE A 306 1.19 35.14 15.60
N ALA A 307 1.45 34.65 14.38
CA ALA A 307 0.63 33.60 13.77
C ALA A 307 0.83 32.23 14.44
N SER A 308 2.07 31.82 14.72
CA SER A 308 2.37 30.54 15.37
C SER A 308 1.98 30.54 16.85
N GLN A 309 2.22 31.65 17.57
CA GLN A 309 1.79 31.80 18.96
C GLN A 309 0.26 31.80 19.10
N ALA A 310 -0.47 32.46 18.18
CA ALA A 310 -1.93 32.43 18.17
C ALA A 310 -2.47 31.04 17.83
N ARG A 311 -1.89 30.32 16.86
CA ARG A 311 -2.28 28.92 16.56
C ARG A 311 -2.03 27.98 17.74
N ASN A 312 -0.89 28.08 18.39
CA ASN A 312 -0.57 27.26 19.57
C ASN A 312 -1.48 27.59 20.76
N ALA A 313 -1.81 28.87 20.97
CA ALA A 313 -2.77 29.28 21.98
C ALA A 313 -4.19 28.78 21.68
N VAL A 314 -4.61 28.79 20.41
CA VAL A 314 -5.90 28.23 19.97
C VAL A 314 -5.91 26.70 20.10
N LYS A 315 -4.83 25.99 19.72
CA LYS A 315 -4.69 24.53 19.92
C LYS A 315 -4.74 24.17 21.41
N ALA A 316 -4.04 24.91 22.26
CA ALA A 316 -4.07 24.73 23.71
C ALA A 316 -5.44 25.06 24.33
N ALA A 317 -6.16 26.06 23.81
CA ALA A 317 -7.51 26.41 24.27
C ALA A 317 -8.58 25.41 23.79
N LEU A 318 -8.34 24.71 22.68
CA LEU A 318 -9.20 23.66 22.13
C LEU A 318 -8.87 22.26 22.69
N ASP A 319 -7.76 22.10 23.42
CA ASP A 319 -7.39 20.82 24.01
C ASP A 319 -8.33 20.50 25.20
N PRO A 320 -9.17 19.46 25.09
CA PRO A 320 -10.11 19.08 26.15
C PRO A 320 -9.42 18.65 27.46
N ASN A 321 -8.10 18.40 27.44
CA ASN A 321 -7.34 17.83 28.56
C ASN A 321 -6.49 18.86 29.34
N SER A 322 -6.63 20.16 29.07
CA SER A 322 -5.74 21.23 29.60
C SER A 322 -5.70 21.38 31.13
N ASN A 323 -6.62 20.79 31.89
CA ASN A 323 -6.70 20.88 33.36
C ASN A 323 -6.60 19.53 34.10
N MET A 324 -6.16 18.48 33.43
CA MET A 324 -6.08 17.14 34.03
C MET A 324 -4.91 17.03 35.00
N LYS A 325 -5.14 16.40 36.15
CA LYS A 325 -4.07 16.08 37.10
C LYS A 325 -3.57 14.67 36.79
N PRO A 326 -2.26 14.48 36.61
CA PRO A 326 -1.73 13.16 36.37
C PRO A 326 -2.01 12.17 37.51
N ILE A 327 -2.43 10.95 37.17
CA ILE A 327 -2.64 9.87 38.12
C ILE A 327 -1.31 9.36 38.67
N GLN A 328 -1.29 9.01 39.96
CA GLN A 328 -0.09 8.51 40.64
C GLN A 328 -0.06 6.97 40.74
N ASP A 329 -1.24 6.34 40.74
CA ASP A 329 -1.43 4.91 40.87
C ASP A 329 -2.51 4.45 39.88
N LEU A 330 -2.09 3.66 38.89
CA LEU A 330 -2.95 3.15 37.83
C LEU A 330 -3.96 2.12 38.36
N CYS A 331 -3.58 1.30 39.34
CA CYS A 331 -4.52 0.36 39.95
C CYS A 331 -5.65 1.11 40.66
N ALA A 332 -5.30 2.12 41.47
CA ALA A 332 -6.29 2.92 42.18
C ALA A 332 -7.21 3.67 41.20
N ALA A 333 -6.65 4.25 40.13
CA ALA A 333 -7.42 4.92 39.09
C ALA A 333 -8.42 3.97 38.41
N ILE A 334 -7.98 2.78 37.99
CA ILE A 334 -8.86 1.77 37.36
C ILE A 334 -9.95 1.31 38.32
N CYS A 335 -9.65 1.09 39.60
CA CYS A 335 -10.65 0.72 40.62
C CYS A 335 -11.78 1.74 40.76
N THR A 336 -11.51 3.01 40.44
CA THR A 336 -12.51 4.09 40.53
C THR A 336 -13.27 4.34 39.23
N LEU A 337 -13.02 3.59 38.14
CA LEU A 337 -13.66 3.82 36.84
C LEU A 337 -15.17 3.49 36.86
N GLN A 338 -16.01 4.51 37.05
CA GLN A 338 -17.45 4.46 36.85
C GLN A 338 -17.89 5.52 35.83
N GLN A 339 -19.16 5.53 35.42
CA GLN A 339 -19.71 6.70 34.73
C GLN A 339 -19.88 7.84 35.76
N PRO A 340 -19.44 9.09 35.48
CA PRO A 340 -18.97 9.64 34.20
C PRO A 340 -17.44 9.60 33.97
N GLN A 341 -16.64 9.04 34.88
CA GLN A 341 -15.16 9.03 34.78
C GLN A 341 -14.64 8.32 33.52
N ARG A 342 -15.39 7.38 32.94
CA ARG A 342 -15.06 6.73 31.65
C ARG A 342 -15.09 7.68 30.44
N GLU A 343 -15.75 8.84 30.57
CA GLU A 343 -15.75 9.86 29.52
C GLU A 343 -14.50 10.76 29.56
N VAL A 344 -13.67 10.59 30.59
CA VAL A 344 -12.50 11.41 30.88
C VAL A 344 -11.24 10.55 30.75
N CYS A 345 -10.20 11.10 30.11
CA CYS A 345 -8.90 10.44 29.98
C CYS A 345 -8.24 10.20 31.36
N LEU A 346 -7.35 9.24 31.48
CA LEU A 346 -6.41 9.14 32.59
C LEU A 346 -5.02 9.54 32.09
N GLU A 347 -4.42 10.58 32.68
CA GLU A 347 -3.07 11.01 32.32
C GLU A 347 -2.05 10.38 33.26
N LEU A 348 -1.14 9.55 32.76
CA LEU A 348 -0.02 9.01 33.54
C LEU A 348 1.22 9.90 33.35
N LEU A 349 1.89 10.23 34.46
CA LEU A 349 3.01 11.18 34.50
C LEU A 349 4.13 10.81 33.54
N ALA A 350 4.80 11.86 33.05
CA ALA A 350 5.79 11.71 32.01
C ALA A 350 7.03 10.93 32.47
N THR A 351 7.39 9.92 31.70
CA THR A 351 8.70 9.26 31.79
C THR A 351 9.65 9.93 30.81
N GLU A 352 10.90 10.07 31.24
CA GLU A 352 11.97 10.60 30.41
C GLU A 352 12.64 9.42 29.69
N ILE A 353 12.51 9.39 28.37
CA ILE A 353 13.20 8.41 27.51
C ILE A 353 14.02 9.19 26.51
N ALA A 354 15.31 8.86 26.39
CA ALA A 354 16.23 9.55 25.49
C ALA A 354 16.23 11.09 25.61
N LYS A 355 15.98 11.64 26.83
CA LYS A 355 15.84 13.09 27.15
C LYS A 355 14.55 13.75 26.66
N GLN A 356 13.59 12.98 26.19
CA GLN A 356 12.28 13.43 25.73
C GLN A 356 11.22 13.01 26.76
N LYS A 357 10.29 13.91 27.08
CA LYS A 357 9.24 13.66 28.09
C LYS A 357 7.97 13.20 27.38
N TYR A 358 7.48 12.01 27.69
CA TYR A 358 6.27 11.48 27.08
C TYR A 358 5.12 11.48 28.08
N GLY A 359 3.99 12.10 27.76
CA GLY A 359 2.73 11.92 28.48
C GLY A 359 1.96 10.71 27.94
N VAL A 360 1.32 9.94 28.83
CA VAL A 360 0.49 8.80 28.43
C VAL A 360 -0.96 9.10 28.76
N HIS A 361 -1.79 9.19 27.73
CA HIS A 361 -3.21 9.46 27.82
C HIS A 361 -3.98 8.15 27.59
N ILE A 362 -4.60 7.62 28.64
CA ILE A 362 -5.37 6.37 28.62
C ILE A 362 -6.87 6.73 28.55
N TYR A 363 -7.55 6.26 27.51
CA TYR A 363 -8.98 6.45 27.29
C TYR A 363 -9.69 5.10 27.51
N PRO A 364 -10.32 4.88 28.67
CA PRO A 364 -11.10 3.67 28.92
C PRO A 364 -12.24 3.54 27.90
N GLU A 365 -12.61 2.31 27.55
CA GLU A 365 -13.77 2.06 26.71
C GLU A 365 -15.04 2.60 27.40
N LYS A 366 -15.89 3.29 26.63
CA LYS A 366 -17.11 3.94 27.15
C LYS A 366 -18.03 2.93 27.84
N ASP A 367 -18.18 1.77 27.21
CA ASP A 367 -18.97 0.66 27.72
C ASP A 367 -18.05 -0.31 28.47
N PRO A 368 -18.34 -0.64 29.74
CA PRO A 368 -17.54 -1.58 30.49
C PRO A 368 -17.61 -2.98 29.87
N PRO A 369 -16.55 -3.81 30.04
CA PRO A 369 -16.54 -5.19 29.60
C PRO A 369 -17.78 -5.98 30.06
N GLN A 370 -18.49 -6.60 29.12
CA GLN A 370 -19.61 -7.47 29.47
C GLN A 370 -19.10 -8.82 30.00
N ASN A 371 -19.53 -9.16 31.22
CA ASN A 371 -19.18 -10.40 31.92
C ASN A 371 -17.67 -10.73 31.90
N PRO A 372 -16.82 -9.86 32.47
CA PRO A 372 -15.35 -9.98 32.38
C PRO A 372 -14.81 -11.26 33.03
N GLU A 373 -15.50 -11.82 34.02
CA GLU A 373 -15.08 -13.09 34.67
C GLU A 373 -15.14 -14.30 33.72
N ALA A 374 -15.95 -14.23 32.65
CA ALA A 374 -16.04 -15.30 31.66
C ALA A 374 -14.94 -15.23 30.59
N TRP A 375 -14.13 -14.17 30.58
CA TRP A 375 -13.09 -13.99 29.58
C TRP A 375 -11.90 -14.89 29.91
N THR A 376 -11.43 -15.61 28.91
CA THR A 376 -10.24 -16.47 29.03
C THR A 376 -9.21 -16.13 27.96
N VAL A 377 -7.94 -16.49 28.22
CA VAL A 377 -6.82 -16.20 27.33
C VAL A 377 -6.33 -17.52 26.73
N LYS A 378 -6.12 -17.56 25.42
CA LYS A 378 -5.44 -18.67 24.72
C LYS A 378 -4.16 -18.16 24.06
N SER A 379 -3.06 -18.89 24.17
CA SER A 379 -1.85 -18.59 23.39
C SER A 379 -1.99 -19.05 21.93
N LEU A 380 -1.16 -18.54 21.04
CA LEU A 380 -1.08 -18.96 19.64
C LEU A 380 -0.80 -20.47 19.53
N ARG A 381 0.00 -21.04 20.44
CA ARG A 381 0.20 -22.50 20.55
C ARG A 381 -1.12 -23.27 20.62
N HIS A 382 -2.03 -22.84 21.48
CA HIS A 382 -3.33 -23.51 21.64
C HIS A 382 -4.28 -23.18 20.49
N VAL A 383 -4.22 -21.95 19.97
CA VAL A 383 -5.08 -21.51 18.87
C VAL A 383 -4.75 -22.18 17.54
N LEU A 384 -3.48 -22.55 17.29
CA LEU A 384 -3.09 -23.33 16.11
C LEU A 384 -3.80 -24.69 16.01
N GLN A 385 -4.22 -25.27 17.13
CA GLN A 385 -4.97 -26.53 17.19
C GLN A 385 -6.50 -26.33 17.15
N ASP A 386 -6.97 -25.08 17.16
CA ASP A 386 -8.39 -24.75 17.13
C ASP A 386 -8.93 -24.89 15.70
N SER A 387 -9.89 -25.78 15.49
CA SER A 387 -10.47 -26.02 14.16
C SER A 387 -11.20 -24.80 13.58
N LYS A 388 -11.57 -23.83 14.43
CA LYS A 388 -12.18 -22.56 14.00
C LYS A 388 -11.15 -21.51 13.54
N PHE A 389 -9.86 -21.73 13.78
CA PHE A 389 -8.80 -20.81 13.35
C PHE A 389 -8.44 -21.08 11.89
N THR A 390 -9.09 -20.33 11.01
CA THR A 390 -9.06 -20.61 9.57
C THR A 390 -7.73 -20.23 8.94
N ARG A 391 -7.47 -20.72 7.72
CA ARG A 391 -6.30 -20.27 6.93
C ARG A 391 -6.31 -18.76 6.70
N HIS A 392 -7.48 -18.17 6.48
CA HIS A 392 -7.63 -16.72 6.36
C HIS A 392 -7.11 -16.01 7.61
N ASP A 393 -7.56 -16.43 8.79
CA ASP A 393 -7.13 -15.84 10.07
C ASP A 393 -5.62 -16.01 10.30
N ARG A 394 -5.06 -17.18 9.94
CA ARG A 394 -3.63 -17.45 10.04
C ARG A 394 -2.79 -16.55 9.13
N LEU A 395 -3.19 -16.37 7.89
CA LEU A 395 -2.46 -15.52 6.94
C LEU A 395 -2.62 -14.03 7.26
N ARG A 396 -3.78 -13.62 7.78
CA ARG A 396 -3.96 -12.28 8.34
C ARG A 396 -3.00 -12.05 9.52
N LEU A 397 -2.94 -13.00 10.44
CA LEU A 397 -2.05 -12.94 11.59
C LEU A 397 -0.56 -12.90 11.18
N ALA A 398 -0.17 -13.60 10.12
CA ALA A 398 1.18 -13.56 9.58
C ALA A 398 1.62 -12.12 9.23
N VAL A 399 0.75 -11.35 8.58
CA VAL A 399 1.01 -9.92 8.26
C VAL A 399 1.08 -9.08 9.55
N THR A 400 0.16 -9.31 10.48
CA THR A 400 0.14 -8.60 11.77
C THR A 400 1.41 -8.85 12.58
N LEU A 401 1.88 -10.10 12.69
CA LEU A 401 3.10 -10.45 13.41
C LEU A 401 4.33 -9.85 12.74
N ALA A 402 4.44 -9.96 11.42
CA ALA A 402 5.59 -9.40 10.70
C ALA A 402 5.69 -7.88 10.87
N SER A 403 4.56 -7.18 10.84
CA SER A 403 4.52 -5.73 11.12
C SER A 403 4.85 -5.42 12.57
N SER A 404 4.31 -6.20 13.51
CA SER A 404 4.53 -6.02 14.95
C SER A 404 5.99 -6.24 15.35
N VAL A 405 6.71 -7.14 14.68
CA VAL A 405 8.16 -7.32 14.88
C VAL A 405 8.91 -6.04 14.56
N LEU A 406 8.60 -5.35 13.45
CA LEU A 406 9.21 -4.06 13.13
C LEU A 406 8.84 -2.98 14.14
N GLN A 407 7.60 -2.98 14.62
CA GLN A 407 7.10 -2.01 15.59
C GLN A 407 7.68 -2.20 17.00
N LEU A 408 7.92 -3.44 17.44
CA LEU A 408 8.15 -3.77 18.86
C LEU A 408 9.50 -4.44 19.14
N HIS A 409 10.36 -4.64 18.13
CA HIS A 409 11.70 -5.21 18.34
C HIS A 409 12.46 -4.46 19.45
N GLU A 410 13.20 -5.21 20.28
CA GLU A 410 14.00 -4.67 21.39
C GLU A 410 13.20 -3.90 22.47
N THR A 411 11.87 -3.86 22.36
CA THR A 411 11.00 -3.37 23.43
C THR A 411 10.71 -4.48 24.43
N PRO A 412 10.41 -4.13 25.70
CA PRO A 412 9.93 -5.13 26.65
C PRO A 412 8.64 -5.83 26.24
N TRP A 413 7.91 -5.36 25.22
CA TRP A 413 6.70 -6.02 24.72
C TRP A 413 7.00 -7.25 23.87
N LEU A 414 8.19 -7.34 23.26
CA LEU A 414 8.55 -8.41 22.36
C LEU A 414 10.04 -8.79 22.54
N ASP A 415 10.27 -9.91 23.22
CA ASP A 415 11.63 -10.44 23.43
C ASP A 415 12.27 -10.91 22.11
N ASP A 416 13.60 -10.88 22.03
CA ASP A 416 14.34 -11.33 20.84
C ASP A 416 14.10 -12.81 20.50
N ASN A 417 13.84 -13.63 21.51
CA ASN A 417 13.57 -15.07 21.38
C ASN A 417 12.08 -15.39 21.49
N TRP A 418 11.21 -14.44 21.12
CA TRP A 418 9.78 -14.59 21.30
C TRP A 418 9.22 -15.84 20.63
N SER A 419 8.07 -16.30 21.09
CA SER A 419 7.43 -17.49 20.52
C SER A 419 5.90 -17.39 20.53
N LYS A 420 5.27 -18.37 19.89
CA LYS A 420 3.82 -18.59 19.92
C LYS A 420 3.21 -18.68 21.34
N ASP A 421 4.00 -18.80 22.39
CA ASP A 421 3.52 -18.78 23.77
C ASP A 421 3.26 -17.38 24.32
N GLN A 422 3.86 -16.35 23.72
CA GLN A 422 3.71 -14.95 24.13
C GLN A 422 2.68 -14.18 23.31
N ILE A 423 2.12 -14.81 22.27
CA ILE A 423 1.03 -14.25 21.47
C ILE A 423 -0.28 -14.80 21.99
N PHE A 424 -1.20 -13.93 22.37
CA PHE A 424 -2.43 -14.29 23.08
C PHE A 424 -3.69 -13.80 22.36
N PHE A 425 -4.78 -14.53 22.54
CA PHE A 425 -6.11 -14.21 22.03
C PHE A 425 -7.12 -14.28 23.16
N ILE A 426 -8.09 -13.36 23.15
CA ILE A 426 -9.17 -13.34 24.13
C ILE A 426 -10.34 -14.17 23.61
N LYS A 427 -10.87 -15.02 24.50
CA LYS A 427 -12.10 -15.76 24.30
C LYS A 427 -13.22 -15.11 25.10
N ARG A 428 -14.23 -14.56 24.41
CA ARG A 428 -15.44 -13.93 24.97
C ARG A 428 -16.66 -14.79 24.64
N SER A 429 -17.48 -15.14 25.63
CA SER A 429 -18.74 -15.90 25.44
C SER A 429 -18.59 -17.12 24.52
N ASP A 430 -17.60 -17.96 24.82
CA ASP A 430 -17.22 -19.14 24.04
C ASP A 430 -16.64 -18.97 22.63
N LYS A 431 -16.45 -17.73 22.17
CA LYS A 431 -15.81 -17.41 20.89
C LYS A 431 -14.42 -16.81 21.09
N THR A 432 -13.40 -17.43 20.51
CA THR A 432 -12.06 -16.84 20.42
C THR A 432 -12.07 -15.73 19.36
N ILE A 433 -11.50 -14.56 19.68
CA ILE A 433 -11.41 -13.43 18.75
C ILE A 433 -10.01 -13.47 18.11
N TYR A 434 -9.90 -14.06 16.93
CA TYR A 434 -8.61 -14.24 16.24
C TYR A 434 -8.05 -12.95 15.63
N ASP A 435 -8.91 -11.98 15.32
CA ASP A 435 -8.51 -10.71 14.72
C ASP A 435 -7.73 -9.80 15.67
N HIS A 436 -7.75 -10.09 16.98
CA HIS A 436 -7.15 -9.28 18.03
C HIS A 436 -6.07 -10.07 18.79
N PRO A 437 -4.89 -10.29 18.20
CA PRO A 437 -3.73 -10.83 18.90
C PRO A 437 -3.14 -9.81 19.88
N PHE A 438 -2.59 -10.30 21.00
CA PHE A 438 -1.97 -9.47 22.04
C PHE A 438 -0.62 -10.03 22.50
N VAL A 439 0.28 -9.16 22.94
CA VAL A 439 1.45 -9.49 23.77
C VAL A 439 1.23 -8.95 25.19
N SER A 440 1.69 -9.66 26.23
CA SER A 440 1.38 -9.30 27.63
C SER A 440 2.61 -9.09 28.48
N GLN A 441 2.54 -8.08 29.36
CA GLN A 441 3.58 -7.74 30.33
C GLN A 441 3.01 -7.74 31.74
N HIS A 442 3.82 -8.20 32.71
CA HIS A 442 3.45 -8.31 34.12
C HIS A 442 4.26 -7.33 34.96
N PHE A 443 3.60 -6.62 35.89
CA PHE A 443 4.21 -5.47 36.59
C PHE A 443 4.46 -5.69 38.10
N ASN A 444 4.07 -6.83 38.67
CA ASN A 444 4.26 -7.14 40.10
C ASN A 444 5.20 -8.33 40.40
N THR A 445 5.92 -8.84 39.41
CA THR A 445 6.85 -9.97 39.61
C THR A 445 8.27 -9.47 39.85
N THR A 446 8.79 -9.65 41.06
CA THR A 446 10.20 -9.39 41.45
C THR A 446 11.21 -10.30 40.75
N GLN A 447 10.75 -11.24 39.93
CA GLN A 447 11.58 -12.05 39.06
C GLN A 447 11.55 -11.45 37.65
N GLN A 448 12.51 -10.58 37.34
CA GLN A 448 12.89 -10.37 35.96
C GLN A 448 13.59 -11.65 35.51
N SER A 449 12.91 -12.46 34.70
CA SER A 449 13.58 -13.48 33.90
C SER A 449 14.53 -12.76 32.95
N THR A 450 15.81 -12.73 33.31
CA THR A 450 16.85 -12.28 32.40
C THR A 450 16.80 -13.16 31.16
N PRO A 451 16.72 -12.59 29.95
CA PRO A 451 16.72 -13.38 28.72
C PRO A 451 17.99 -14.23 28.71
N THR A 452 17.85 -15.55 28.62
CA THR A 452 18.99 -16.45 28.47
C THR A 452 19.59 -16.18 27.10
N PRO A 453 20.82 -15.63 27.00
CA PRO A 453 21.40 -15.32 25.72
C PRO A 453 21.63 -16.60 24.93
N LEU A 454 21.48 -16.53 23.60
CA LEU A 454 21.83 -17.66 22.75
C LEU A 454 23.32 -18.03 22.93
N PRO A 455 23.64 -19.33 22.96
CA PRO A 455 25.03 -19.77 22.90
C PRO A 455 25.75 -19.16 21.70
N ALA A 456 26.99 -18.71 21.87
CA ALA A 456 27.77 -18.01 20.84
C ALA A 456 28.00 -18.83 19.55
N ALA A 457 27.87 -20.16 19.61
CA ALA A 457 27.93 -21.00 18.42
C ALA A 457 26.69 -20.81 17.52
N LEU A 458 25.51 -20.61 18.12
CA LEU A 458 24.24 -20.48 17.43
C LEU A 458 24.03 -19.09 16.83
N THR A 459 24.67 -18.05 17.37
CA THR A 459 24.59 -16.68 16.81
C THR A 459 25.24 -16.56 15.42
N ARG A 460 26.08 -17.52 15.02
CA ARG A 460 26.61 -17.62 13.65
C ARG A 460 25.59 -18.16 12.65
N VAL A 461 24.68 -19.02 13.12
CA VAL A 461 23.63 -19.66 12.33
C VAL A 461 22.40 -18.76 12.30
N ILE A 462 21.87 -18.45 13.48
CA ILE A 462 20.74 -17.54 13.69
C ILE A 462 21.28 -16.13 13.82
N ARG A 463 21.30 -15.42 12.68
CA ARG A 463 21.90 -14.09 12.58
C ARG A 463 21.05 -12.97 13.19
N ASN A 464 19.74 -13.19 13.28
CA ASN A 464 18.77 -12.32 13.94
C ASN A 464 17.68 -13.21 14.57
N GLN A 465 17.56 -13.19 15.89
CA GLN A 465 16.68 -14.11 16.63
C GLN A 465 15.20 -13.76 16.44
N THR A 466 14.88 -12.46 16.48
CA THR A 466 13.53 -11.93 16.35
C THR A 466 12.93 -12.29 15.00
N LEU A 467 13.72 -12.20 13.93
CA LEU A 467 13.33 -12.61 12.58
C LEU A 467 13.28 -14.13 12.43
N PHE A 468 14.16 -14.88 13.08
CA PHE A 468 14.08 -16.34 13.08
C PHE A 468 12.79 -16.83 13.76
N ALA A 469 12.44 -16.27 14.92
CA ALA A 469 11.17 -16.53 15.62
C ALA A 469 9.95 -16.18 14.75
N LEU A 470 10.02 -15.06 14.00
CA LEU A 470 9.01 -14.72 13.00
C LEU A 470 8.93 -15.79 11.92
N GLY A 471 10.05 -16.18 11.30
CA GLY A 471 10.09 -17.19 10.26
C GLY A 471 9.49 -18.53 10.70
N VAL A 472 9.82 -18.99 11.90
CA VAL A 472 9.22 -20.20 12.50
C VAL A 472 7.71 -20.02 12.66
N SER A 473 7.26 -18.89 13.21
CA SER A 473 5.83 -18.60 13.38
C SER A 473 5.10 -18.57 12.03
N LEU A 474 5.71 -18.03 10.97
CA LEU A 474 5.13 -18.00 9.63
C LEU A 474 4.98 -19.40 9.01
N ILE A 475 5.94 -20.31 9.26
CA ILE A 475 5.83 -21.73 8.87
C ILE A 475 4.64 -22.37 9.61
N GLU A 476 4.56 -22.18 10.93
CA GLU A 476 3.49 -22.75 11.76
C GLU A 476 2.10 -22.23 11.35
N LEU A 477 2.00 -20.94 11.01
CA LEU A 477 0.76 -20.32 10.52
C LEU A 477 0.37 -20.83 9.13
N TRP A 478 1.32 -21.11 8.26
CA TRP A 478 1.02 -21.68 6.95
C TRP A 478 0.40 -23.07 7.09
N TYR A 479 1.10 -23.98 7.77
CA TYR A 479 0.70 -25.37 7.94
C TYR A 479 -0.42 -25.56 8.96
N GLY A 480 -0.59 -24.63 9.90
CA GLY A 480 -1.52 -24.80 11.02
C GLY A 480 -1.08 -25.87 12.02
N LYS A 481 0.23 -26.10 12.14
CA LYS A 481 0.83 -27.13 12.98
C LYS A 481 2.03 -26.57 13.71
N HIS A 482 2.39 -27.15 14.85
CA HIS A 482 3.62 -26.76 15.54
C HIS A 482 4.83 -27.25 14.75
N LEU A 483 5.95 -26.53 14.80
CA LEU A 483 7.19 -26.89 14.11
C LEU A 483 7.66 -28.30 14.49
N SER A 484 7.48 -28.69 15.75
CA SER A 484 7.78 -30.03 16.27
C SER A 484 7.00 -31.16 15.60
N GLU A 485 5.82 -30.85 15.02
CA GLU A 485 5.00 -31.80 14.25
C GLU A 485 5.43 -31.89 12.79
N LEU A 486 6.19 -30.90 12.30
CA LEU A 486 6.73 -30.83 10.94
C LEU A 486 8.17 -31.38 10.85
N HIS A 487 8.76 -31.74 11.99
CA HIS A 487 10.08 -32.36 12.13
C HIS A 487 10.14 -33.73 11.41
N LYS A 488 11.26 -33.96 10.72
CA LYS A 488 11.64 -35.27 10.16
C LYS A 488 12.91 -35.76 10.86
N LEU A 489 13.11 -37.08 10.89
CA LEU A 489 14.29 -37.70 11.52
C LEU A 489 15.62 -37.20 10.94
N GLU A 490 15.63 -36.79 9.67
CA GLU A 490 16.79 -36.21 8.99
C GLU A 490 17.18 -34.81 9.48
N ASP A 491 16.27 -34.09 10.15
CA ASP A 491 16.53 -32.75 10.71
C ASP A 491 17.36 -32.81 12.01
N GLY A 492 17.60 -34.00 12.54
CA GLY A 492 18.36 -34.24 13.77
C GLY A 492 17.50 -34.67 14.96
N PRO A 493 18.14 -34.94 16.12
CA PRO A 493 17.45 -35.40 17.32
C PRO A 493 16.62 -34.27 17.95
N LYS A 494 15.40 -34.57 18.40
CA LYS A 494 14.53 -33.62 19.11
C LYS A 494 14.32 -34.04 20.56
N ASP A 495 13.92 -33.07 21.39
CA ASP A 495 13.59 -33.26 22.80
C ASP A 495 14.72 -33.93 23.58
N THR A 496 15.96 -33.58 23.23
CA THR A 496 17.17 -34.18 23.82
C THR A 496 17.41 -33.70 25.25
N GLY A 497 16.75 -32.58 25.64
CA GLY A 497 17.01 -31.88 26.89
C GLY A 497 18.27 -31.01 26.82
N ASP A 498 19.00 -31.04 25.70
CA ASP A 498 20.10 -30.14 25.40
C ASP A 498 19.63 -29.01 24.48
N ILE A 499 19.67 -27.79 25.01
CA ILE A 499 19.19 -26.57 24.34
C ILE A 499 19.88 -26.38 22.98
N MET A 500 21.17 -26.72 22.88
CA MET A 500 21.94 -26.51 21.65
C MET A 500 21.47 -27.46 20.54
N ASN A 501 21.36 -28.75 20.82
CA ASN A 501 20.84 -29.73 19.85
C ASN A 501 19.41 -29.42 19.44
N ASP A 502 18.53 -29.13 20.40
CA ASP A 502 17.11 -28.87 20.12
C ASP A 502 16.94 -27.61 19.25
N LEU A 503 17.73 -26.56 19.47
CA LEU A 503 17.69 -25.35 18.64
C LEU A 503 18.28 -25.59 17.24
N MET A 504 19.34 -26.39 17.13
CA MET A 504 19.95 -26.74 15.85
C MET A 504 18.98 -27.58 15.00
N THR A 505 18.26 -28.52 15.62
CA THR A 505 17.22 -29.31 14.96
C THR A 505 16.03 -28.44 14.56
N ASN A 506 15.60 -27.49 15.38
CA ASN A 506 14.56 -26.53 14.99
C ASN A 506 14.99 -25.68 13.78
N TYR A 507 16.25 -25.24 13.74
CA TYR A 507 16.79 -24.53 12.56
C TYR A 507 16.79 -25.43 11.32
N ALA A 508 17.27 -26.67 11.42
CA ALA A 508 17.31 -27.61 10.30
C ALA A 508 15.91 -27.92 9.76
N THR A 509 14.93 -28.15 10.65
CA THR A 509 13.52 -28.33 10.28
C THR A 509 12.98 -27.10 9.56
N ALA A 510 13.22 -25.89 10.09
CA ALA A 510 12.77 -24.66 9.45
C ALA A 510 13.42 -24.42 8.08
N ASP A 511 14.73 -24.66 7.96
CA ASP A 511 15.49 -24.47 6.73
C ASP A 511 15.05 -25.43 5.61
N ARG A 512 14.76 -26.70 5.95
CA ARG A 512 14.16 -27.66 5.00
C ARG A 512 12.76 -27.23 4.57
N LEU A 513 11.93 -26.81 5.52
CA LEU A 513 10.55 -26.40 5.23
C LEU A 513 10.49 -25.14 4.35
N VAL A 514 11.46 -24.24 4.44
CA VAL A 514 11.56 -23.07 3.55
C VAL A 514 11.56 -23.48 2.08
N ASP A 515 12.32 -24.51 1.71
CA ASP A 515 12.44 -24.95 0.32
C ASP A 515 11.20 -25.74 -0.14
N GLU A 516 10.57 -26.52 0.75
CA GLU A 516 9.29 -27.21 0.49
C GLU A 516 8.13 -26.22 0.30
N LEU A 517 8.11 -25.15 1.11
CA LEU A 517 7.04 -24.16 1.17
C LEU A 517 6.84 -23.40 -0.15
N TYR A 518 7.89 -23.25 -0.97
CA TYR A 518 7.80 -22.54 -2.25
C TYR A 518 6.74 -23.14 -3.18
N SER A 519 6.64 -24.48 -3.23
CA SER A 519 5.70 -25.18 -4.09
C SER A 519 4.25 -25.06 -3.60
N GLU A 520 4.05 -24.88 -2.30
CA GLU A 520 2.72 -24.80 -1.69
C GLU A 520 2.20 -23.36 -1.58
N ALA A 521 3.08 -22.43 -1.19
CA ALA A 521 2.73 -21.05 -0.83
C ALA A 521 2.99 -20.02 -1.93
N GLY A 522 3.74 -20.41 -2.95
CA GLY A 522 4.24 -19.52 -3.98
C GLY A 522 5.37 -18.62 -3.50
N GLY A 523 5.95 -17.86 -4.44
CA GLY A 523 7.17 -17.10 -4.21
C GLY A 523 7.07 -16.09 -3.07
N LYS A 524 6.01 -15.28 -3.02
CA LYS A 524 5.92 -14.17 -2.04
C LYS A 524 5.99 -14.62 -0.58
N TYR A 525 5.14 -15.59 -0.19
CA TYR A 525 5.11 -16.08 1.19
C TYR A 525 6.38 -16.87 1.52
N SER A 526 6.81 -17.77 0.62
CA SER A 526 8.02 -18.57 0.82
C SER A 526 9.28 -17.71 0.92
N ASP A 527 9.43 -16.68 0.08
CA ASP A 527 10.56 -15.75 0.15
C ASP A 527 10.58 -14.95 1.45
N ALA A 528 9.42 -14.52 1.95
CA ALA A 528 9.33 -13.85 3.24
C ALA A 528 9.84 -14.76 4.37
N VAL A 529 9.41 -16.02 4.41
CA VAL A 529 9.88 -17.02 5.39
C VAL A 529 11.38 -17.28 5.23
N ARG A 530 11.86 -17.50 3.99
CA ARG A 530 13.28 -17.74 3.68
C ARG A 530 14.16 -16.63 4.21
N ARG A 531 13.78 -15.37 3.94
CA ARG A 531 14.53 -14.18 4.39
C ARG A 531 14.55 -14.08 5.91
N CYS A 532 13.46 -14.40 6.59
CA CYS A 532 13.40 -14.47 8.05
C CYS A 532 14.32 -15.56 8.65
N ILE A 533 14.23 -16.80 8.16
CA ILE A 533 15.00 -17.95 8.68
C ILE A 533 16.50 -17.81 8.39
N ARG A 534 16.86 -17.47 7.15
CA ARG A 534 18.26 -17.38 6.69
C ARG A 534 18.90 -16.01 6.95
N CYS A 535 18.10 -15.02 7.37
CA CYS A 535 18.48 -13.60 7.52
C CYS A 535 19.22 -13.10 6.26
N ASP A 536 18.58 -13.31 5.10
CA ASP A 536 19.15 -13.06 3.77
C ASP A 536 18.50 -11.84 3.11
N PHE A 537 19.02 -10.67 3.46
CA PHE A 537 18.51 -9.37 3.01
C PHE A 537 19.49 -8.60 2.13
N ASP A 538 20.63 -9.17 1.74
CA ASP A 538 21.70 -8.49 0.98
C ASP A 538 22.30 -7.25 1.70
N HIS A 539 22.23 -7.21 3.03
CA HIS A 539 22.77 -6.11 3.85
C HIS A 539 23.81 -6.64 4.85
N ARG A 540 24.80 -5.80 5.18
CA ARG A 540 25.80 -6.11 6.23
C ARG A 540 25.21 -5.99 7.63
N ALA A 541 24.38 -4.96 7.84
CA ALA A 541 23.61 -4.80 9.07
C ALA A 541 22.59 -5.93 9.21
N LYS A 542 22.35 -6.33 10.46
CA LYS A 542 21.43 -7.42 10.84
C LYS A 542 20.50 -7.04 12.00
N SER A 543 20.65 -5.82 12.52
CA SER A 543 19.80 -5.29 13.59
C SER A 543 18.64 -4.51 12.97
N LEU A 544 17.46 -4.65 13.57
CA LEU A 544 16.25 -3.92 13.18
C LEU A 544 16.29 -2.43 13.58
N GLU A 545 17.26 -2.02 14.42
CA GLU A 545 17.58 -0.62 14.70
C GLU A 545 18.16 0.11 13.47
N ASP A 546 18.82 -0.63 12.57
CA ASP A 546 19.37 -0.05 11.35
C ASP A 546 18.24 0.22 10.34
N ALA A 547 17.99 1.49 10.05
CA ALA A 547 16.89 1.91 9.18
C ALA A 547 16.95 1.28 7.77
N THR A 548 18.15 1.00 7.24
CA THR A 548 18.28 0.38 5.91
C THR A 548 17.92 -1.11 5.95
N PHE A 549 18.35 -1.82 7.00
CA PHE A 549 17.97 -3.21 7.24
C PHE A 549 16.48 -3.32 7.54
N GLN A 550 15.94 -2.45 8.40
CA GLN A 550 14.51 -2.39 8.72
C GLN A 550 13.67 -2.18 7.45
N LYS A 551 14.09 -1.29 6.54
CA LYS A 551 13.48 -1.11 5.21
C LYS A 551 13.48 -2.41 4.40
N ALA A 552 14.63 -3.08 4.33
CA ALA A 552 14.78 -4.32 3.58
C ALA A 552 13.87 -5.43 4.14
N VAL A 553 13.71 -5.49 5.47
CA VAL A 553 12.80 -6.43 6.14
C VAL A 553 11.34 -6.08 5.83
N TYR A 554 10.94 -4.82 5.90
CA TYR A 554 9.59 -4.39 5.54
C TYR A 554 9.23 -4.79 4.10
N GLN A 555 10.10 -4.46 3.13
CA GLN A 555 9.87 -4.77 1.72
C GLN A 555 9.94 -6.27 1.42
N GLY A 556 10.90 -6.98 2.01
CA GLY A 556 11.16 -8.39 1.75
C GLY A 556 10.27 -9.36 2.52
N VAL A 557 9.61 -8.90 3.58
CA VAL A 557 8.77 -9.74 4.46
C VAL A 557 7.36 -9.18 4.53
N VAL A 558 7.16 -8.01 5.15
CA VAL A 558 5.82 -7.47 5.44
C VAL A 558 5.01 -7.24 4.15
N ASN A 559 5.60 -6.57 3.16
CA ASN A 559 4.93 -6.33 1.88
C ASN A 559 4.67 -7.61 1.11
N GLN A 560 5.61 -8.55 1.09
CA GLN A 560 5.42 -9.84 0.42
C GLN A 560 4.28 -10.65 1.03
N LEU A 561 4.19 -10.68 2.38
CA LEU A 561 3.10 -11.35 3.09
C LEU A 561 1.75 -10.64 2.83
N LYS A 562 1.72 -9.31 2.85
CA LYS A 562 0.51 -8.53 2.57
C LYS A 562 0.01 -8.75 1.14
N GLU A 563 0.91 -8.66 0.15
CA GLU A 563 0.57 -8.91 -1.24
C GLU A 563 0.15 -10.36 -1.49
N ASN A 564 0.70 -11.33 -0.75
CA ASN A 564 0.25 -12.72 -0.81
C ASN A 564 -1.17 -12.87 -0.24
N PHE A 565 -1.44 -12.24 0.91
CA PHE A 565 -2.76 -12.24 1.54
C PHE A 565 -3.82 -11.64 0.61
N ASP A 566 -3.56 -10.45 0.06
CA ASP A 566 -4.47 -9.73 -0.85
C ASP A 566 -4.66 -10.41 -2.21
N PHE A 567 -3.74 -11.28 -2.60
CA PHE A 567 -3.89 -12.09 -3.81
C PHE A 567 -4.82 -13.29 -3.57
N LEU A 568 -4.80 -13.85 -2.36
CA LEU A 568 -5.58 -15.05 -2.00
C LEU A 568 -7.00 -14.73 -1.54
N TYR A 569 -7.24 -13.54 -0.99
CA TYR A 569 -8.51 -13.07 -0.41
C TYR A 569 -8.80 -11.64 -0.85
#